data_AF-A0A164G7U8-F1
#
_entry.id   AF-A0A164G7U8-F1
#
_cell.length_a   1.000
_cell.length_b   1.000
_cell.length_c   1.000
_cell.angle_alpha   90.00
_cell.angle_beta   90.00
_cell.angle_gamma   90.00
#
_symmetry.space_group_name_H-M   'P 1'
#
loop_
_entity.id
_entity.type
_entity.pdbx_description
1 polymer ?
#
loop_
_entity_poly.entity_id
_entity_poly.type
_entity_poly.pdbx_seq_one_letter_code
_entity_poly.pdbx_strand_id
1 'polypeptide(L)'
;HGYEGVRQIEAHLTNTMGWSATTGQVQPWVYQQLAQTFVLDPAMRERMAQLNPTASAKVANRLLEATRRQYWQPDAETMTALLRAGE
;
A
#
# COMPACT_ATOMS: atom_id res chain seq x y z
N HIS A 1 -0.13 19.17 5.07
CA HIS A 1 -1.17 18.43 5.83
C HIS A 1 -0.66 17.20 6.60
N GLY A 2 0.65 17.05 6.90
CA GLY A 2 1.20 16.10 7.91
C GLY A 2 0.45 14.77 8.12
N TYR A 3 -0.03 14.56 9.34
CA TYR A 3 -0.80 13.38 9.78
C TYR A 3 -2.00 13.05 8.88
N GLU A 4 -2.80 14.06 8.54
CA GLU A 4 -4.02 13.89 7.74
C GLU A 4 -3.68 13.54 6.28
N GLY A 5 -2.54 14.02 5.78
CA GLY A 5 -2.05 13.66 4.44
C GLY A 5 -1.80 12.16 4.30
N VAL A 6 -1.19 11.54 5.31
CA VAL A 6 -0.98 10.07 5.32
C VAL A 6 -2.32 9.33 5.41
N ARG A 7 -3.29 9.86 6.17
CA ARG A 7 -4.64 9.29 6.23
C ARG A 7 -5.34 9.32 4.87
N GLN A 8 -5.16 10.38 4.09
CA GLN A 8 -5.72 10.46 2.73
C GLN A 8 -5.05 9.47 1.77
N ILE A 9 -3.73 9.26 1.86
CA ILE A 9 -3.03 8.23 1.07
C ILE A 9 -3.61 6.85 1.36
N GLU A 10 -3.80 6.51 2.64
CA GLU A 10 -4.42 5.25 3.05
C GLU A 10 -5.85 5.11 2.51
N ALA A 11 -6.67 6.16 2.62
CA ALA A 11 -8.03 6.16 2.11
C ALA A 11 -8.09 5.94 0.59
N HIS A 12 -7.18 6.55 -0.18
CA HIS A 12 -7.10 6.34 -1.63
C HIS A 12 -6.77 4.89 -1.99
N LEU A 13 -5.80 4.27 -1.30
CA LEU A 13 -5.49 2.85 -1.50
C LEU A 13 -6.68 1.95 -1.15
N THR A 14 -7.38 2.23 -0.05
CA THR A 14 -8.59 1.50 0.33
C THR A 14 -9.68 1.61 -0.74
N ASN A 15 -9.88 2.79 -1.33
CA ASN A 15 -10.84 2.98 -2.42
C ASN A 15 -10.42 2.24 -3.70
N THR A 16 -9.14 2.24 -4.04
CA THR A 16 -8.59 1.45 -5.16
C THR A 16 -8.89 -0.04 -4.99
N MET A 17 -8.71 -0.59 -3.78
CA MET A 17 -9.10 -1.98 -3.52
C MET A 17 -10.61 -2.21 -3.68
N GLY A 18 -11.44 -1.24 -3.31
CA GLY A 18 -12.88 -1.28 -3.56
C GLY A 18 -13.21 -1.45 -5.05
N TRP A 19 -12.48 -0.77 -5.94
CA TRP A 19 -12.62 -0.92 -7.39
C TRP A 19 -12.21 -2.32 -7.87
N SER A 20 -11.12 -2.89 -7.34
CA SER A 20 -10.77 -4.29 -7.63
C SER A 20 -11.88 -5.25 -7.20
N ALA A 21 -12.45 -5.06 -6.01
CA ALA A 21 -13.48 -5.93 -5.46
C ALA A 21 -14.79 -5.90 -6.26
N THR A 22 -15.13 -4.75 -6.86
CA THR A 22 -16.42 -4.52 -7.52
C THR A 22 -16.37 -4.64 -9.03
N THR A 23 -15.24 -4.31 -9.66
CA THR A 23 -15.11 -4.27 -11.12
C THR A 23 -13.99 -5.17 -11.66
N GLY A 24 -13.00 -5.50 -10.83
CA GLY A 24 -11.80 -6.22 -11.27
C GLY A 24 -10.92 -5.44 -12.26
N GLN A 25 -11.15 -4.14 -12.48
CA GLN A 25 -10.47 -3.38 -13.55
C GLN A 25 -9.19 -2.66 -13.13
N VAL A 26 -8.86 -2.64 -11.83
CA VAL A 26 -7.60 -2.04 -11.37
C VAL A 26 -6.44 -2.89 -11.84
N GLN A 27 -5.58 -2.28 -12.64
CA GLN A 27 -4.46 -2.97 -13.24
C GLN A 27 -3.35 -3.26 -12.21
N PRO A 28 -2.62 -4.39 -12.33
CA PRO A 28 -1.56 -4.77 -11.39
C PRO A 28 -0.49 -3.69 -11.18
N TRP A 29 -0.15 -2.92 -12.23
CA TRP A 29 0.86 -1.87 -12.15
C TRP A 29 0.49 -0.76 -11.17
N VAL A 30 -0.80 -0.52 -10.92
CA VAL A 30 -1.28 0.48 -9.96
C VAL A 30 -0.80 0.12 -8.55
N TYR A 31 -1.00 -1.13 -8.15
CA TYR A 31 -0.54 -1.63 -6.85
C TYR A 31 0.99 -1.65 -6.76
N GLN A 32 1.68 -2.03 -7.84
CA GLN A 32 3.15 -1.99 -7.91
C GLN A 32 3.67 -0.57 -7.63
N GLN A 33 3.11 0.44 -8.28
CA GLN A 33 3.52 1.84 -8.09
C GLN A 33 3.20 2.35 -6.68
N LEU A 34 2.03 1.99 -6.13
CA LEU A 34 1.67 2.32 -4.74
C LEU A 34 2.64 1.70 -3.73
N ALA A 35 3.01 0.44 -3.92
CA ALA A 35 4.00 -0.25 -3.09
C ALA A 35 5.38 0.41 -3.19
N GLN A 36 5.88 0.61 -4.41
CA GLN A 36 7.18 1.23 -4.65
C GLN A 36 7.28 2.63 -4.03
N THR A 37 6.24 3.44 -4.19
CA THR A 37 6.24 4.83 -3.73
C THR A 37 6.10 4.97 -2.22
N PHE A 38 5.16 4.24 -1.61
CA PHE A 38 4.75 4.53 -0.23
C PHE A 38 5.29 3.55 0.82
N VAL A 39 5.75 2.37 0.39
CA VAL A 39 6.19 1.32 1.33
C VAL A 39 7.63 0.88 1.07
N LEU A 40 8.01 0.68 -0.20
CA LEU A 40 9.32 0.12 -0.52
C LEU A 40 10.43 1.18 -0.60
N ASP A 41 10.10 2.44 -0.88
CA ASP A 41 11.00 3.57 -0.66
C ASP A 41 11.20 3.80 0.86
N PRO A 42 12.42 3.57 1.40
CA PRO A 42 12.68 3.72 2.83
C PRO A 42 12.47 5.15 3.33
N ALA A 43 12.82 6.16 2.53
CA ALA A 43 12.71 7.56 2.91
C ALA A 43 11.24 7.99 2.99
N MET A 44 10.42 7.56 2.03
CA MET A 44 8.98 7.81 2.07
C MET A 44 8.31 7.07 3.23
N ARG A 45 8.66 5.79 3.43
CA ARG A 45 8.11 4.98 4.53
C ARG A 45 8.43 5.60 5.88
N GLU A 46 9.67 6.00 6.11
CA GLU A 46 10.08 6.66 7.36
C GLU A 46 9.30 7.97 7.57
N ARG A 47 9.18 8.80 6.51
CA ARG A 47 8.41 10.03 6.57
C ARG A 47 6.94 9.78 6.91
N MET A 48 6.30 8.79 6.30
CA MET A 48 4.91 8.44 6.59
C MET A 48 4.75 7.93 8.02
N ALA A 49 5.67 7.10 8.51
CA ALA A 49 5.66 6.59 9.87
C ALA A 49 5.82 7.70 10.92
N GLN A 50 6.70 8.69 10.68
CA GLN A 50 6.86 9.85 11.55
C GLN A 50 5.62 10.74 11.60
N LEU A 51 4.93 10.91 10.45
CA LEU A 51 3.74 11.76 10.36
C LEU A 51 2.48 11.09 10.90
N ASN A 52 2.30 9.79 10.64
CA ASN A 52 1.14 9.01 11.07
C ASN A 52 1.47 7.50 11.05
N PRO A 53 1.97 6.93 12.16
CA PRO A 53 2.39 5.52 12.20
C PRO A 53 1.23 4.56 11.94
N THR A 54 0.03 4.89 12.44
CA THR A 54 -1.17 4.07 12.28
C THR A 54 -1.61 3.98 10.82
N ALA A 55 -1.68 5.12 10.10
CA ALA A 55 -2.06 5.10 8.69
C ALA A 55 -0.94 4.50 7.83
N SER A 56 0.33 4.73 8.17
CA SER A 56 1.47 4.12 7.48
C SER A 56 1.40 2.59 7.53
N ALA A 57 1.19 2.01 8.71
CA ALA A 57 1.03 0.56 8.87
C ALA A 57 -0.18 0.02 8.08
N LYS A 58 -1.27 0.78 8.00
CA LYS A 58 -2.45 0.39 7.20
C LYS A 58 -2.14 0.32 5.70
N VAL A 59 -1.30 1.20 5.16
CA VAL A 59 -0.92 1.18 3.74
C VAL A 59 -0.23 -0.15 3.38
N ALA A 60 0.76 -0.57 4.16
CA ALA A 60 1.43 -1.87 3.96
C ALA A 60 0.45 -3.05 4.08
N ASN A 61 -0.40 -3.04 5.12
CA ASN A 61 -1.41 -4.08 5.32
C ASN A 61 -2.42 -4.17 4.17
N ARG A 62 -2.80 -3.04 3.56
CA ARG A 62 -3.72 -3.02 2.42
C ARG A 62 -3.10 -3.58 1.15
N LEU A 63 -1.81 -3.32 0.91
CA LEU A 63 -1.09 -3.94 -0.21
C LEU A 63 -0.95 -5.47 -0.03
N LEU A 64 -0.67 -5.92 1.19
CA LEU A 64 -0.68 -7.36 1.53
C LEU A 64 -2.07 -7.97 1.37
N GLU A 65 -3.12 -7.25 1.78
CA GLU A 65 -4.51 -7.68 1.59
C GLU A 65 -4.91 -7.76 0.12
N ALA A 66 -4.49 -6.80 -0.72
CA ALA A 66 -4.69 -6.87 -2.16
C ALA A 66 -4.09 -8.14 -2.76
N THR A 67 -2.95 -8.60 -2.23
CA THR A 67 -2.36 -9.88 -2.64
C THR A 67 -3.14 -11.09 -2.15
N ARG A 68 -3.51 -11.12 -0.86
CA ARG A 68 -4.33 -12.22 -0.30
C ARG A 68 -5.68 -12.38 -0.99
N ARG A 69 -6.27 -11.27 -1.45
CA ARG A 69 -7.55 -11.25 -2.20
C ARG A 69 -7.36 -11.44 -3.72
N GLN A 70 -6.14 -11.68 -4.18
CA GLN A 70 -5.79 -11.88 -5.59
C GLN A 70 -6.12 -10.68 -6.50
N TYR A 71 -6.22 -9.48 -5.94
CA TYR A 71 -6.35 -8.23 -6.72
C TYR A 71 -5.03 -7.81 -7.35
N TRP A 72 -3.92 -8.28 -6.78
CA TRP A 72 -2.58 -8.05 -7.25
C TRP A 72 -1.71 -9.27 -6.97
N GLN A 73 -0.78 -9.59 -7.87
CA GLN A 73 0.19 -10.66 -7.70
C GLN A 73 1.59 -10.07 -7.96
N PRO A 74 2.27 -9.53 -6.92
CA PRO A 74 3.65 -9.08 -7.04
C PRO A 74 4.60 -10.24 -7.32
N ASP A 75 5.79 -9.92 -7.82
CA ASP A 75 6.89 -10.88 -7.85
C ASP A 75 7.38 -11.24 -6.43
N ALA A 76 8.19 -12.30 -6.35
CA ALA A 76 8.67 -12.82 -5.07
C ALA A 76 9.53 -11.80 -4.30
N GLU A 77 10.28 -10.96 -5.00
CA GLU A 77 11.11 -9.92 -4.41
C GLU A 77 10.25 -8.83 -3.77
N THR A 78 9.29 -8.30 -4.50
CA THR A 78 8.32 -7.29 -4.04
C THR A 78 7.50 -7.84 -2.88
N MET A 79 7.03 -9.09 -2.95
CA MET A 79 6.31 -9.74 -1.84
C MET A 79 7.17 -9.82 -0.57
N THR A 80 8.43 -10.27 -0.69
CA THR A 80 9.35 -10.37 0.44
C THR A 80 9.63 -8.99 1.04
N ALA A 81 9.81 -7.97 0.22
CA ALA A 81 10.05 -6.60 0.67
C ALA A 81 8.83 -6.01 1.38
N LEU A 82 7.61 -6.29 0.90
CA LEU A 82 6.36 -5.87 1.56
C LEU A 82 6.17 -6.53 2.93
N LEU A 83 6.46 -7.83 3.05
CA LEU A 83 6.37 -8.54 4.33
C LEU A 83 7.31 -7.92 5.37
N ARG A 84 8.57 -7.68 4.99
CA ARG A 84 9.56 -7.01 5.87
C ARG A 84 9.18 -5.59 6.25
N ALA A 85 8.48 -4.87 5.38
CA ALA A 85 8.03 -3.51 5.65
C ALA A 85 6.74 -3.44 6.49
N GLY A 86 6.03 -4.57 6.64
CA GLY A 86 4.83 -4.70 7.46
C GLY A 86 5.09 -5.22 8.89
N GLU A 87 6.31 -5.70 9.17
CA GLU A 87 6.83 -6.01 10.51
C GLU A 87 7.22 -4.72 11.27
#